data_AF-A0AAP8F1N5-F1
#
_entry.id   AF-A0AAP8F1N5-F1
#
_cell.length_a   1.000
_cell.length_b   1.000
_cell.length_c   1.000
_cell.angle_alpha   90.00
_cell.angle_beta   90.00
_cell.angle_gamma   90.00
#
_symmetry.space_group_name_H-M   'P 1'
#
loop_
_entity.id
_entity.type
_entity.pdbx_description
1 polymer ?
#
loop_
_entity_poly.entity_id
_entity_poly.type
_entity_poly.pdbx_seq_one_letter_code
_entity_poly.pdbx_strand_id
1 'polypeptide(L)'
;MLFRNKETIAKFSDLTTEELDSKLMCLDNKSFGKFVTHSINYEKGLVSKQQLEKEASALKLLEKKTLKNTFNRVSSIEEQYDGYKMIQFIVPFITTLLIVLGNNYFFSEGLIKQNGVIITAITFLFVLLIYTFVSIKAVGSLKKEHSKLLFFKFIVEECISEKDE
;
A
#
# COMPACT_ATOMS: atom_id res chain seq x y z
N MET A 1 17.88 -1.66 15.15
CA MET A 1 16.68 -2.52 15.31
C MET A 1 15.51 -1.63 15.68
N LEU A 2 14.59 -1.36 14.75
CA LEU A 2 13.34 -0.66 15.04
C LEU A 2 12.26 -1.74 15.15
N PHE A 3 11.85 -2.05 16.38
CA PHE A 3 10.67 -2.88 16.63
C PHE A 3 9.44 -2.14 16.10
N ARG A 4 9.08 -2.43 14.84
CA ARG A 4 7.73 -2.17 14.35
C ARG A 4 6.82 -3.06 15.19
N ASN A 5 6.06 -2.49 16.10
CA ASN A 5 4.87 -3.16 16.63
C ASN A 5 4.06 -3.59 15.41
N LYS A 6 4.06 -4.89 15.11
CA LYS A 6 3.10 -5.46 14.19
C LYS A 6 1.76 -5.32 14.89
N GLU A 7 1.00 -4.30 14.58
CA GLU A 7 -0.44 -4.34 14.81
C GLU A 7 -0.93 -5.62 14.12
N THR A 8 -1.26 -6.63 14.91
CA THR A 8 -1.87 -7.86 14.46
C THR A 8 -3.27 -7.50 14.01
N ILE A 9 -3.40 -7.04 12.76
CA ILE A 9 -4.68 -6.86 12.12
C ILE A 9 -5.29 -8.25 11.93
N ALA A 10 -6.41 -8.49 12.61
CA ALA A 10 -7.12 -9.77 12.57
C ALA A 10 -7.51 -10.13 11.12
N LYS A 11 -7.44 -11.41 10.77
CA LYS A 11 -7.90 -11.91 9.47
C LYS A 11 -9.43 -12.02 9.45
N PHE A 12 -10.03 -12.14 8.28
CA PHE A 12 -11.49 -12.25 8.17
C PHE A 12 -11.98 -13.54 8.84
N SER A 13 -11.24 -14.63 8.68
CA SER A 13 -11.56 -15.93 9.30
C SER A 13 -11.40 -15.98 10.82
N ASP A 14 -10.80 -14.95 11.43
CA ASP A 14 -10.62 -14.84 12.88
C ASP A 14 -11.71 -13.97 13.54
N LEU A 15 -12.59 -13.35 12.74
CA LEU A 15 -13.65 -12.46 13.19
C LEU A 15 -15.00 -13.16 13.16
N THR A 16 -15.89 -12.79 14.08
CA THR A 16 -17.30 -13.18 13.96
C THR A 16 -17.95 -12.51 12.76
N THR A 17 -19.05 -13.07 12.24
CA THR A 17 -19.77 -12.51 11.08
C THR A 17 -20.22 -11.06 11.34
N GLU A 18 -20.67 -10.75 12.56
CA GLU A 18 -21.08 -9.40 12.97
C GLU A 18 -19.91 -8.42 13.05
N GLU A 19 -18.77 -8.84 13.60
CA GLU A 19 -17.56 -8.01 13.65
C GLU A 19 -16.98 -7.75 12.25
N LEU A 20 -17.04 -8.76 11.38
CA LEU A 20 -16.60 -8.63 10.00
C LEU A 20 -17.50 -7.66 9.22
N ASP A 21 -18.82 -7.80 9.36
CA ASP A 21 -19.79 -6.87 8.76
C ASP A 21 -19.57 -5.43 9.25
N SER A 22 -19.46 -5.25 10.56
CA SER A 22 -19.19 -3.94 11.17
C SER A 22 -17.88 -3.32 10.66
N LYS A 23 -16.80 -4.10 10.55
CA LYS A 23 -15.53 -3.58 10.01
C LYS A 23 -15.62 -3.21 8.53
N LEU A 24 -16.33 -4.00 7.73
CA LEU A 24 -16.50 -3.72 6.30
C LEU A 24 -17.42 -2.52 6.04
N MET A 25 -18.37 -2.25 6.94
CA MET A 25 -19.35 -1.16 6.80
C MET A 25 -18.90 0.15 7.47
N CYS A 26 -18.29 0.07 8.65
CA CYS A 26 -18.11 1.22 9.54
C CYS A 26 -16.69 1.80 9.56
N LEU A 27 -15.67 1.07 9.10
CA LEU A 27 -14.30 1.62 9.03
C LEU A 27 -14.25 2.80 8.05
N ASP A 28 -13.42 3.80 8.32
CA ASP A 28 -13.08 4.83 7.33
C ASP A 28 -12.28 4.22 6.17
N ASN A 29 -12.24 4.88 5.01
CA ASN A 29 -11.63 4.33 3.80
C ASN A 29 -10.15 3.95 3.96
N LYS A 30 -9.39 4.67 4.78
CA LYS A 30 -7.96 4.41 5.00
C LYS A 30 -7.78 3.19 5.91
N SER A 31 -8.56 3.11 6.99
CA SER A 31 -8.53 1.95 7.90
C SER A 31 -9.09 0.70 7.24
N PHE A 32 -10.13 0.84 6.42
CA PHE A 32 -10.70 -0.24 5.62
C PHE A 32 -9.68 -0.81 4.61
N GLY A 33 -9.02 0.05 3.83
CA GLY A 33 -8.01 -0.43 2.87
C GLY A 33 -6.82 -1.10 3.55
N LYS A 34 -6.39 -0.59 4.71
CA LYS A 34 -5.38 -1.28 5.55
C LYS A 34 -5.86 -2.62 6.08
N PHE A 35 -7.09 -2.69 6.59
CA PHE A 35 -7.70 -3.92 7.09
C PHE A 35 -7.69 -4.99 5.99
N VAL A 36 -8.27 -4.68 4.82
CA VAL A 36 -8.32 -5.60 3.67
C VAL A 36 -6.92 -6.05 3.22
N THR A 37 -6.00 -5.11 3.03
CA THR A 37 -4.64 -5.42 2.54
C THR A 37 -3.75 -6.13 3.56
N HIS A 38 -4.06 -6.05 4.86
CA HIS A 38 -3.32 -6.80 5.90
C HIS A 38 -3.91 -8.18 6.14
N SER A 39 -5.23 -8.35 6.03
CA SER A 39 -5.87 -9.66 6.15
C SER A 39 -5.43 -10.60 5.03
N ILE A 40 -5.03 -10.07 3.88
CA ILE A 40 -4.49 -10.85 2.76
C ILE A 40 -2.96 -10.90 2.81
N ASN A 41 -2.40 -12.07 3.13
CA ASN A 41 -0.95 -12.24 3.23
C ASN A 41 -0.32 -12.79 1.94
N TYR A 42 0.25 -11.91 1.11
CA TYR A 42 0.99 -12.25 -0.13
C TYR A 42 2.51 -12.31 0.04
N GLU A 43 3.06 -12.30 1.26
CA GLU A 43 4.50 -12.10 1.45
C GLU A 43 5.41 -13.12 0.75
N LYS A 44 4.88 -14.25 0.25
CA LYS A 44 5.67 -15.26 -0.47
C LYS A 44 4.94 -15.88 -1.68
N GLY A 45 4.55 -15.11 -2.69
CA GLY A 45 4.36 -15.57 -4.09
C GLY A 45 3.32 -16.67 -4.41
N LEU A 46 2.80 -17.39 -3.41
CA LEU A 46 1.84 -18.46 -3.46
C LEU A 46 1.08 -18.38 -2.14
N VAL A 47 -0.07 -17.70 -2.15
CA VAL A 47 -1.05 -17.90 -1.07
C VAL A 47 -1.42 -19.38 -1.13
N SER A 48 -1.36 -20.10 0.00
CA SER A 48 -1.87 -21.47 0.00
C SER A 48 -3.37 -21.38 -0.32
N LYS A 49 -3.80 -22.10 -1.35
CA LYS A 49 -5.20 -22.09 -1.82
C LYS A 49 -6.18 -22.26 -0.65
N GLN A 50 -5.81 -23.10 0.32
CA GLN A 50 -6.56 -23.33 1.56
C GLN A 50 -6.74 -22.10 2.44
N GLN A 51 -5.71 -21.26 2.61
CA GLN A 51 -5.85 -20.04 3.43
C GLN A 51 -6.75 -19.03 2.73
N LEU A 52 -6.68 -18.96 1.41
CA LEU A 52 -7.57 -18.13 0.63
C LEU A 52 -9.03 -18.60 0.70
N GLU A 53 -9.25 -19.90 0.52
CA GLU A 53 -10.57 -20.52 0.65
C GLU A 53 -11.16 -20.29 2.04
N LYS A 54 -10.35 -20.33 3.10
CA LYS A 54 -10.80 -20.03 4.48
C LYS A 54 -11.27 -18.59 4.64
N GLU A 55 -10.52 -17.62 4.11
CA GLU A 55 -10.90 -16.21 4.16
C GLU A 55 -12.13 -15.91 3.27
N ALA A 56 -12.21 -16.52 2.09
CA ALA A 56 -13.38 -16.43 1.20
C ALA A 56 -14.64 -17.04 1.84
N SER A 57 -14.51 -18.17 2.55
CA SER A 57 -15.61 -18.81 3.26
C SER A 57 -16.23 -17.91 4.32
N ALA A 58 -15.43 -17.08 5.02
CA ALA A 58 -15.94 -16.10 5.97
C ALA A 58 -16.74 -14.98 5.27
N LEU A 59 -16.27 -14.52 4.09
CA LEU A 59 -16.99 -13.52 3.30
C LEU A 59 -18.31 -14.06 2.74
N LYS A 60 -18.38 -15.34 2.36
CA LYS A 60 -19.62 -15.99 1.89
C LYS A 60 -20.75 -15.99 2.93
N LEU A 61 -20.42 -15.93 4.23
CA LEU A 61 -21.41 -15.88 5.30
C LEU A 61 -22.09 -14.51 5.43
N LEU A 62 -21.54 -13.47 4.79
CA LEU A 62 -22.11 -12.12 4.82
C LEU A 62 -23.34 -11.99 3.92
N GLU A 63 -24.18 -11.00 4.22
CA GLU A 63 -25.31 -10.65 3.38
C GLU A 63 -24.84 -10.09 2.02
N LYS A 64 -25.59 -10.39 0.95
CA LYS A 64 -25.33 -9.86 -0.39
C LYS A 64 -25.25 -8.33 -0.41
N LYS A 65 -26.05 -7.65 0.41
CA LYS A 65 -26.04 -6.19 0.55
C LYS A 65 -24.68 -5.67 1.06
N THR A 66 -24.13 -6.31 2.09
CA THR A 66 -22.80 -5.99 2.64
C THR A 66 -21.70 -6.24 1.62
N LEU A 67 -21.76 -7.37 0.91
CA LEU A 67 -20.78 -7.71 -0.13
C LEU A 67 -20.79 -6.68 -1.26
N LYS A 68 -21.97 -6.29 -1.74
CA LYS A 68 -22.12 -5.27 -2.79
C LYS A 68 -21.61 -3.90 -2.34
N ASN A 69 -21.87 -3.51 -1.08
CA ASN A 69 -21.31 -2.28 -0.54
C ASN A 69 -19.78 -2.37 -0.45
N THR A 70 -19.25 -3.48 0.04
CA THR A 70 -17.81 -3.75 0.13
C THR A 70 -17.13 -3.64 -1.24
N PHE A 71 -17.71 -4.23 -2.28
CA PHE A 71 -17.22 -4.13 -3.66
C PHE A 71 -17.17 -2.67 -4.15
N ASN A 72 -18.24 -1.91 -3.92
CA ASN A 72 -18.30 -0.49 -4.30
C ASN A 72 -17.26 0.34 -3.56
N ARG A 73 -17.08 0.08 -2.25
CA ARG A 73 -16.08 0.75 -1.42
C ARG A 73 -14.66 0.44 -1.89
N VAL A 74 -14.36 -0.81 -2.19
CA VAL A 74 -13.07 -1.23 -2.77
C VAL A 74 -12.82 -0.51 -4.09
N SER A 75 -13.81 -0.50 -5.00
CA SER A 75 -13.71 0.20 -6.29
C SER A 75 -13.49 1.70 -6.12
N SER A 76 -14.09 2.31 -5.10
CA SER A 76 -13.92 3.74 -4.80
C SER A 76 -12.53 4.11 -4.25
N ILE A 77 -11.85 3.18 -3.57
CA ILE A 77 -10.51 3.44 -3.00
C ILE A 77 -9.39 2.86 -3.85
N GLU A 78 -9.70 2.02 -4.84
CA GLU A 78 -8.75 1.35 -5.73
C GLU A 78 -7.73 2.31 -6.34
N GLU A 79 -8.20 3.46 -6.84
CA GLU A 79 -7.35 4.50 -7.41
C GLU A 79 -6.40 5.14 -6.39
N GLN A 80 -6.77 5.20 -5.11
CA GLN A 80 -5.92 5.74 -4.05
C GLN A 80 -4.75 4.81 -3.73
N TYR A 81 -4.94 3.51 -3.96
CA TYR A 81 -3.91 2.49 -3.80
C TYR A 81 -3.08 2.27 -5.07
N ASP A 82 -3.46 2.86 -6.21
CA ASP A 82 -2.66 2.77 -7.43
C ASP A 82 -1.32 3.49 -7.22
N GLY A 83 -0.31 2.67 -6.93
CA GLY A 83 1.04 3.13 -6.68
C GLY A 83 1.59 3.98 -7.83
N TYR A 84 1.23 3.68 -9.09
CA TYR A 84 1.75 4.43 -10.24
C TYR A 84 1.27 5.87 -10.28
N LYS A 85 -0.03 6.11 -10.05
CA LYS A 85 -0.60 7.47 -10.04
C LYS A 85 -0.03 8.30 -8.90
N MET A 86 0.07 7.73 -7.69
CA MET A 86 0.61 8.43 -6.52
C MET A 86 2.07 8.86 -6.72
N ILE A 87 2.88 8.02 -7.37
CA ILE A 87 4.29 8.34 -7.68
C ILE A 87 4.41 9.45 -8.72
N GLN A 88 3.53 9.47 -9.73
CA GLN A 88 3.52 10.52 -10.74
C GLN A 88 3.29 11.92 -10.15
N PHE A 89 2.56 12.03 -9.03
CA PHE A 89 2.40 13.31 -8.32
C PHE A 89 3.60 13.69 -7.45
N ILE A 90 4.28 12.71 -6.82
CA ILE A 90 5.34 12.97 -5.83
C ILE A 90 6.70 13.17 -6.50
N VAL A 91 7.00 12.41 -7.56
CA VAL A 91 8.32 12.44 -8.22
C VAL A 91 8.70 13.84 -8.74
N PRO A 92 7.82 14.61 -9.40
CA PRO A 92 8.18 15.94 -9.87
C PRO A 92 8.58 16.88 -8.72
N PHE A 93 7.79 16.89 -7.64
CA PHE A 93 8.03 17.77 -6.49
C PHE A 93 9.39 17.50 -5.84
N ILE A 94 9.71 16.22 -5.61
CA ILE A 94 10.98 15.87 -4.99
C ILE A 94 12.15 16.04 -5.96
N THR A 95 11.95 15.81 -7.26
CA THR A 95 12.99 16.07 -8.27
C THR A 95 13.35 17.55 -8.30
N THR A 96 12.36 18.45 -8.25
CA THR A 96 12.59 19.89 -8.13
C THR A 96 13.35 20.21 -6.84
N LEU A 97 12.99 19.61 -5.71
CA LEU A 97 13.68 19.81 -4.43
C LEU A 97 15.16 19.36 -4.49
N LEU A 98 15.45 18.24 -5.15
CA LEU A 98 16.80 17.72 -5.34
C LEU A 98 17.64 18.64 -6.26
N ILE A 99 17.03 19.21 -7.30
CA ILE A 99 17.69 20.19 -8.18
C ILE A 99 18.05 21.44 -7.37
N VAL A 100 17.12 21.96 -6.56
CA VAL A 100 17.35 23.13 -5.70
C VAL A 100 18.45 22.84 -4.67
N LEU A 101 18.43 21.67 -4.03
CA LEU A 101 19.47 21.26 -3.08
C LEU A 101 20.84 21.10 -3.74
N GLY A 102 20.88 20.49 -4.93
CA GLY A 102 22.11 20.36 -5.71
C GLY A 102 22.72 21.72 -6.00
N ASN A 103 21.95 22.60 -6.64
CA ASN A 103 22.45 23.89 -7.12
C ASN A 103 22.72 24.90 -5.99
N ASN A 104 21.83 24.99 -4.99
CA ASN A 104 21.91 26.07 -4.00
C ASN A 104 22.64 25.68 -2.72
N TYR A 105 22.83 24.38 -2.44
CA TYR A 105 23.49 23.92 -1.23
C TYR A 105 24.77 23.15 -1.54
N PHE A 106 24.66 21.98 -2.19
CA PHE A 106 25.80 21.08 -2.39
C PHE A 106 26.88 21.67 -3.31
N PHE A 107 26.47 22.34 -4.39
CA PHE A 107 27.39 22.98 -5.33
C PHE A 107 27.52 24.49 -5.11
N SER A 108 27.18 24.98 -3.91
CA SER A 108 27.44 26.37 -3.54
C SER A 108 28.95 26.62 -3.39
N GLU A 109 29.40 27.82 -3.75
CA GLU A 109 30.82 28.18 -3.67
C GLU A 109 31.41 27.98 -2.27
N GLY A 110 30.66 28.30 -1.21
CA GLY A 110 31.15 28.17 0.16
C GLY A 110 31.45 26.72 0.53
N LEU A 111 30.54 25.81 0.19
CA LEU A 111 30.64 24.39 0.51
C LEU A 111 31.70 23.69 -0.35
N ILE A 112 31.83 24.10 -1.62
CA ILE A 112 32.92 23.66 -2.51
C ILE A 112 34.27 24.15 -2.00
N LYS A 113 34.39 25.41 -1.59
CA LYS A 113 35.64 25.98 -1.05
C LYS A 113 36.07 25.26 0.24
N GLN A 114 35.12 24.83 1.07
CA GLN A 114 35.39 24.15 2.33
C GLN A 114 35.73 22.66 2.17
N ASN A 115 34.95 21.93 1.36
CA ASN A 115 35.03 20.47 1.29
C ASN A 115 35.61 19.95 -0.05
N GLY A 116 35.77 20.81 -1.05
CA GLY A 116 36.16 20.42 -2.40
C GLY A 116 35.01 19.86 -3.24
N VAL A 117 35.13 20.00 -4.56
CA VAL A 117 34.10 19.59 -5.55
C VAL A 117 33.84 18.08 -5.50
N ILE A 118 34.88 17.27 -5.28
CA ILE A 118 34.75 15.80 -5.30
C ILE A 118 33.93 15.31 -4.11
N ILE A 119 34.20 15.82 -2.90
CA ILE A 119 33.50 15.40 -1.68
C ILE A 119 32.05 15.86 -1.70
N THR A 120 31.79 17.09 -2.15
CA THR A 120 30.44 17.62 -2.32
C THR A 120 29.62 16.80 -3.32
N ALA A 121 30.21 16.44 -4.47
CA ALA A 121 29.57 15.59 -5.48
C ALA A 121 29.26 14.17 -4.96
N ILE A 122 30.21 13.54 -4.23
CA ILE A 122 29.99 12.21 -3.62
C ILE A 122 28.85 12.28 -2.61
N THR A 123 28.83 13.32 -1.77
CA THR A 123 27.79 13.47 -0.74
C THR A 123 26.41 13.65 -1.36
N PHE A 124 26.31 14.47 -2.42
CA PHE A 124 25.06 14.64 -3.16
C PHE A 124 24.60 13.33 -3.85
N LEU A 125 25.54 12.57 -4.43
CA LEU A 125 25.25 11.27 -5.03
C LEU A 125 24.69 10.28 -3.99
N PHE A 126 25.24 10.26 -2.77
CA PHE A 126 24.71 9.43 -1.68
C PHE A 126 23.27 9.81 -1.32
N VAL A 127 22.95 11.10 -1.25
CA VAL A 127 21.58 11.58 -1.00
C VAL A 127 20.63 11.12 -2.12
N LEU A 128 21.05 11.23 -3.37
CA LEU A 128 20.27 10.74 -4.52
C LEU A 128 20.03 9.24 -4.48
N LEU A 129 21.04 8.44 -4.13
CA LEU A 129 20.92 6.99 -4.03
C LEU A 129 19.97 6.57 -2.90
N ILE A 130 20.10 7.19 -1.72
CA ILE A 130 19.19 6.93 -0.59
C ILE A 130 17.75 7.30 -0.98
N TYR A 131 17.55 8.45 -1.59
CA TYR A 131 16.23 8.89 -2.05
C TYR A 131 15.62 7.91 -3.05
N THR A 132 16.42 7.51 -4.06
CA THR A 132 15.98 6.56 -5.09
C THR A 132 15.61 5.21 -4.47
N PHE A 133 16.42 4.71 -3.54
CA PHE A 133 16.16 3.45 -2.85
C PHE A 133 14.87 3.49 -2.02
N VAL A 134 14.66 4.56 -1.22
CA VAL A 134 13.43 4.75 -0.43
C VAL A 134 12.21 4.84 -1.34
N SER A 135 12.32 5.57 -2.45
CA SER A 135 11.26 5.71 -3.44
C SER A 135 10.89 4.36 -4.03
N ILE A 136 11.84 3.59 -4.57
CA ILE A 136 11.62 2.25 -5.12
C ILE A 136 10.93 1.34 -4.11
N LYS A 137 11.37 1.37 -2.85
CA LYS A 137 10.78 0.56 -1.78
C LYS A 137 9.33 0.97 -1.49
N ALA A 138 9.04 2.27 -1.47
CA ALA A 138 7.68 2.78 -1.31
C ALA A 138 6.78 2.38 -2.48
N VAL A 139 7.26 2.52 -3.73
CA VAL A 139 6.57 2.03 -4.94
C VAL A 139 6.22 0.56 -4.83
N GLY A 140 7.20 -0.26 -4.46
CA GLY A 140 7.01 -1.70 -4.30
C GLY A 140 5.98 -2.05 -3.23
N SER A 141 5.94 -1.29 -2.12
CA SER A 141 4.94 -1.47 -1.07
C SER A 141 3.53 -1.11 -1.55
N LEU A 142 3.36 0.04 -2.20
CA LEU A 142 2.07 0.49 -2.73
C LEU A 142 1.53 -0.46 -3.81
N LYS A 143 2.40 -0.92 -4.73
CA LYS A 143 2.02 -1.93 -5.73
C LYS A 143 1.52 -3.23 -5.10
N LYS A 144 2.16 -3.68 -4.03
CA LYS A 144 1.72 -4.87 -3.29
C LYS A 144 0.35 -4.63 -2.67
N GLU A 145 0.12 -3.49 -2.03
CA GLU A 145 -1.19 -3.15 -1.43
C GLU A 145 -2.28 -3.05 -2.50
N HIS A 146 -2.00 -2.41 -3.63
CA HIS A 146 -2.93 -2.34 -4.77
C HIS A 146 -3.32 -3.73 -5.29
N SER A 147 -2.34 -4.60 -5.52
CA SER A 147 -2.57 -5.96 -5.99
C SER A 147 -3.43 -6.77 -5.02
N LYS A 148 -3.23 -6.60 -3.71
CA LYS A 148 -4.08 -7.23 -2.68
C LYS A 148 -5.52 -6.73 -2.74
N LEU A 149 -5.69 -5.44 -2.96
CA LEU A 149 -7.00 -4.81 -3.05
C LEU A 149 -7.79 -5.30 -4.28
N LEU A 150 -7.13 -5.37 -5.44
CA LEU A 150 -7.71 -5.93 -6.67
C LEU A 150 -8.12 -7.39 -6.49
N PHE A 151 -7.27 -8.17 -5.81
CA PHE A 151 -7.57 -9.58 -5.56
C PHE A 151 -8.77 -9.75 -4.62
N PHE A 152 -8.83 -8.95 -3.56
CA PHE A 152 -9.99 -8.93 -2.67
C PHE A 152 -11.28 -8.59 -3.41
N LYS A 153 -11.24 -7.59 -4.31
CA LYS A 153 -12.37 -7.21 -5.16
C LYS A 153 -12.90 -8.41 -5.94
N PHE A 154 -12.02 -9.20 -6.54
CA PHE A 154 -12.38 -10.41 -7.28
C PHE A 154 -13.05 -11.47 -6.39
N ILE A 155 -12.52 -11.73 -5.19
CA ILE A 155 -13.15 -12.67 -4.25
C ILE A 155 -14.56 -12.20 -3.85
N VAL A 156 -14.73 -10.90 -3.58
CA VAL A 156 -16.04 -10.35 -3.21
C VAL A 156 -17.02 -10.48 -4.37
N GLU A 157 -16.58 -10.24 -5.61
CA GLU A 157 -17.39 -10.40 -6.82
C GLU A 157 -17.83 -11.86 -7.03
N GLU A 158 -16.93 -12.83 -6.81
CA GLU A 158 -17.24 -14.26 -6.84
C GLU A 158 -18.28 -14.64 -5.76
N CYS A 159 -18.12 -14.13 -4.52
CA CYS A 159 -19.07 -14.37 -3.43
C CYS A 159 -20.45 -13.74 -3.68
N ILE A 160 -20.52 -12.62 -4.41
CA ILE A 160 -21.79 -12.04 -4.84
C ILE A 160 -22.44 -12.93 -5.90
N SER A 161 -21.66 -13.38 -6.89
CA SER A 161 -22.17 -14.17 -8.02
C SER A 161 -22.75 -15.51 -7.59
N GLU A 162 -22.11 -16.20 -6.64
CA GLU A 162 -22.62 -17.46 -6.07
C GLU A 162 -23.94 -17.30 -5.28
N LYS A 163 -24.30 -16.08 -4.86
CA LYS A 163 -25.58 -15.80 -4.17
C LYS A 163 -26.69 -15.38 -5.14
N ASP A 164 -26.38 -15.26 -6.42
CA ASP A 164 -27.30 -14.90 -7.49
C ASP A 164 -27.82 -16.15 -8.23
N GLU A 165 -27.16 -17.29 -8.04
CA GLU A 165 -27.63 -18.65 -8.33
C GLU A 165 -28.49 -19.22 -7.18
#